data_AF-A0A559K4C9-F1
#
_entry.id   AF-A0A559K4C9-F1
#
_cell.length_a   1.000
_cell.length_b   1.000
_cell.length_c   1.000
_cell.angle_alpha   90.00
_cell.angle_beta   90.00
_cell.angle_gamma   90.00
#
_symmetry.space_group_name_H-M   'P 1'
#
loop_
_entity.id
_entity.type
_entity.pdbx_description
1 polymer ?
#
loop_
_entity_poly.entity_id
_entity_poly.type
_entity_poly.pdbx_seq_one_letter_code
_entity_poly.pdbx_strand_id
1 'polypeptide(L)'
;MLLYIDGLADPDHVQHLSRMIQSLRIDAIYDINTLVQYIHPSPFSAIPQILTSMRPDLIASKLVDGKVIGVLDGSPHVFSTPTSFFEFFSSPDDHYQTWMVSFP
;
A
#
# COMPACT_ATOMS: atom_id res chain seq x y z
N MET A 1 -1.59 5.96 -11.05
CA MET A 1 -2.53 6.85 -10.32
C MET A 1 -2.35 6.64 -8.82
N LEU A 2 -2.43 7.71 -8.02
CA LEU A 2 -2.50 7.61 -6.57
C LEU A 2 -3.94 7.81 -6.10
N LEU A 3 -4.40 6.99 -5.16
CA LEU A 3 -5.71 7.04 -4.52
C LEU A 3 -5.51 7.25 -3.02
N TYR A 4 -6.27 8.17 -2.43
CA TYR A 4 -6.25 8.46 -1.00
C TYR A 4 -7.54 9.19 -0.61
N ILE A 5 -7.86 9.18 0.68
CA ILE A 5 -8.99 9.94 1.24
C ILE A 5 -8.46 11.23 1.85
N ASP A 6 -9.00 12.36 1.38
CA ASP A 6 -8.67 13.68 1.89
C ASP A 6 -9.08 13.81 3.37
N GLY A 7 -8.24 14.45 4.17
CA GLY A 7 -8.41 14.56 5.63
C GLY A 7 -8.04 13.30 6.45
N LEU A 8 -7.77 12.16 5.81
CA LEU A 8 -7.23 10.96 6.47
C LEU A 8 -5.76 10.71 6.12
N ALA A 9 -5.41 10.85 4.83
CA ALA A 9 -4.05 10.65 4.38
C ALA A 9 -3.14 11.83 4.73
N ASP A 10 -1.88 11.53 5.06
CA ASP A 10 -0.84 12.54 5.26
C ASP A 10 -0.53 13.24 3.91
N PRO A 11 -0.83 14.55 3.76
CA PRO A 11 -0.63 15.27 2.52
C PRO A 11 0.85 15.37 2.12
N ASP A 12 1.76 15.40 3.09
CA ASP A 12 3.19 15.48 2.80
C ASP A 12 3.69 14.15 2.21
N HIS A 13 3.16 13.02 2.72
CA HIS A 13 3.45 11.69 2.17
C HIS A 13 2.91 11.52 0.75
N VAL A 14 1.67 11.97 0.49
CA VAL A 14 1.08 11.97 -0.86
C VAL A 14 1.95 12.78 -1.84
N GLN A 15 2.34 13.99 -1.45
CA GLN A 15 3.20 14.85 -2.28
C GLN A 15 4.58 14.26 -2.49
N HIS A 16 5.15 13.62 -1.47
CA HIS A 16 6.44 12.95 -1.57
C HIS A 16 6.40 11.79 -2.57
N LEU A 17 5.42 10.89 -2.45
CA LEU A 17 5.21 9.79 -3.39
C LEU A 17 4.97 10.27 -4.81
N SER A 18 4.13 11.30 -4.98
CA SER A 18 3.85 11.88 -6.29
C SER A 18 5.13 12.39 -6.97
N ARG A 19 5.94 13.17 -6.24
CA ARG A 19 7.23 13.67 -6.74
C ARG A 19 8.21 12.54 -7.04
N MET A 20 8.29 11.53 -6.18
CA MET A 20 9.16 10.37 -6.36
C MET A 20 8.81 9.62 -7.64
N ILE A 21 7.53 9.26 -7.84
CA ILE A 21 7.06 8.55 -9.03
C ILE A 21 7.32 9.38 -10.30
N GLN A 22 7.08 10.70 -10.26
CA GLN A 22 7.35 11.58 -11.40
C GLN A 22 8.84 11.73 -11.74
N SER A 23 9.74 11.49 -10.78
CA SER A 23 11.18 11.58 -10.99
C SER A 23 11.81 10.33 -11.61
N LEU A 24 11.07 9.22 -11.68
CA LEU A 24 11.56 7.96 -12.23
C LEU A 24 11.88 8.09 -13.73
N ARG A 25 13.12 7.75 -14.10
CA ARG A 25 13.58 7.65 -15.49
C ARG A 25 13.67 6.19 -15.90
N ILE A 26 12.56 5.63 -16.36
CA ILE A 26 12.43 4.22 -16.72
C ILE A 26 11.60 4.14 -18.01
N ASP A 27 11.99 3.28 -18.94
CA ASP A 27 11.35 3.20 -20.26
C ASP A 27 9.93 2.62 -20.19
N ALA A 28 9.71 1.61 -19.34
CA ALA A 28 8.40 1.01 -19.13
C ALA A 28 8.33 0.29 -17.77
N ILE A 29 7.13 0.32 -17.18
CA ILE A 29 6.78 -0.45 -15.98
C ILE A 29 5.46 -1.18 -16.29
N TYR A 30 5.47 -2.50 -16.17
CA TYR A 30 4.32 -3.35 -16.52
C TYR A 30 3.58 -3.93 -15.30
N ASP A 31 4.19 -3.87 -14.11
CA ASP A 31 3.59 -4.39 -12.89
C ASP A 31 3.93 -3.50 -11.69
N ILE A 32 2.98 -3.41 -10.75
CA ILE A 32 3.16 -2.69 -9.49
C ILE A 32 4.30 -3.28 -8.68
N ASN A 33 4.48 -4.61 -8.67
CA ASN A 33 5.60 -5.23 -7.95
C ASN A 33 6.97 -4.77 -8.48
N THR A 34 7.07 -4.41 -9.76
CA THR A 34 8.26 -3.80 -10.33
C THR A 34 8.39 -2.34 -9.91
N LEU A 35 7.31 -1.55 -9.98
CA LEU A 35 7.30 -0.15 -9.54
C LEU A 35 7.78 -0.02 -8.09
N VAL A 36 7.26 -0.88 -7.20
CA VAL A 36 7.55 -0.87 -5.76
C VAL A 36 9.04 -1.00 -5.48
N GLN A 37 9.80 -1.71 -6.31
CA GLN A 37 11.26 -1.83 -6.17
C GLN A 37 11.98 -0.49 -6.41
N TYR A 38 11.44 0.38 -7.26
CA TYR A 38 12.03 1.69 -7.55
C TYR A 38 11.64 2.76 -6.53
N ILE A 39 10.45 2.64 -5.94
CA ILE A 39 9.95 3.59 -4.93
C ILE A 39 10.20 3.12 -3.50
N HIS A 40 10.94 2.02 -3.31
CA HIS A 40 11.22 1.46 -2.00
C HIS A 40 12.17 2.39 -1.21
N PRO A 41 11.76 2.96 -0.07
CA PRO A 41 12.56 3.95 0.64
C PRO A 41 13.85 3.37 1.24
N SER A 42 13.81 2.11 1.68
CA SER A 42 14.97 1.42 2.25
C SER A 42 15.02 -0.04 1.81
N PRO A 43 15.84 -0.42 0.81
CA PRO A 43 15.92 -1.80 0.32
C PRO A 43 16.46 -2.79 1.37
N PHE A 44 17.06 -2.29 2.46
CA PHE A 44 17.59 -3.09 3.56
C PHE A 44 16.67 -3.12 4.79
N SER A 45 15.44 -2.62 4.68
CA SER A 45 14.48 -2.67 5.78
C SER A 45 14.03 -4.11 6.04
N ALA A 46 14.11 -4.56 7.29
CA ALA A 46 13.59 -5.86 7.71
C ALA A 46 12.05 -5.92 7.68
N ILE A 47 11.38 -4.77 7.63
CA ILE A 47 9.92 -4.64 7.56
C ILE A 47 9.55 -4.06 6.19
N PRO A 48 8.59 -4.66 5.47
CA PRO A 48 8.12 -4.11 4.21
C PRO A 48 7.45 -2.75 4.46
N GLN A 49 7.97 -1.70 3.82
CA GLN A 49 7.43 -0.33 3.93
C GLN A 49 6.29 -0.06 2.95
N ILE A 50 6.14 -0.95 1.97
CA ILE A 50 5.11 -0.95 0.94
C ILE A 50 4.56 -2.36 0.86
N LEU A 51 3.24 -2.50 0.92
CA LEU A 51 2.55 -3.79 0.72
C LEU A 51 1.87 -3.81 -0.64
N THR A 52 1.85 -4.96 -1.30
CA THR A 52 1.09 -5.16 -2.54
C THR A 52 -0.05 -6.12 -2.34
N SER A 53 -1.17 -5.87 -3.04
CA SER A 53 -2.36 -6.73 -2.95
C SER A 53 -3.19 -6.68 -4.22
N MET A 54 -3.88 -7.77 -4.53
CA MET A 54 -4.89 -7.86 -5.59
C MET A 54 -6.32 -7.78 -5.02
N ARG A 55 -6.46 -7.70 -3.69
CA ARG A 55 -7.74 -7.81 -2.98
C ARG A 55 -8.39 -6.43 -2.80
N PRO A 56 -9.48 -6.10 -3.55
CA PRO A 56 -10.11 -4.77 -3.49
C PRO A 56 -10.67 -4.41 -2.12
N ASP A 57 -11.13 -5.41 -1.36
CA ASP A 57 -11.60 -5.27 0.02
C ASP A 57 -10.49 -4.78 0.96
N LEU A 58 -9.28 -5.35 0.87
CA LEU A 58 -8.14 -4.89 1.66
C LEU A 58 -7.71 -3.48 1.27
N ILE A 59 -7.74 -3.17 -0.02
CA ILE A 59 -7.38 -1.85 -0.54
C ILE A 59 -8.35 -0.78 -0.01
N ALA A 60 -9.65 -1.07 -0.01
CA ALA A 60 -10.66 -0.19 0.55
C ALA A 60 -10.45 0.05 2.06
N SER A 61 -10.16 -1.02 2.81
CA SER A 61 -9.81 -0.91 4.24
C SER A 61 -8.60 0.00 4.45
N LYS A 62 -7.55 -0.15 3.64
CA LYS A 62 -6.35 0.69 3.74
C LYS A 62 -6.59 2.16 3.40
N LEU A 63 -7.52 2.48 2.49
CA LEU A 63 -7.91 3.86 2.26
C LEU A 63 -8.58 4.49 3.49
N VAL A 64 -9.43 3.72 4.19
CA VAL A 64 -10.07 4.13 5.44
C VAL A 64 -9.04 4.28 6.58
N ASP A 65 -7.99 3.46 6.59
CA ASP A 65 -6.85 3.59 7.51
C ASP A 65 -5.96 4.83 7.20
N GLY A 66 -6.32 5.66 6.22
CA GLY A 66 -5.55 6.86 5.82
C GLY A 66 -4.30 6.55 5.00
N LYS A 67 -4.20 5.35 4.39
CA LYS A 67 -3.07 4.99 3.54
C LYS A 67 -3.22 5.57 2.14
N VAL A 68 -2.08 5.73 1.47
CA VAL A 68 -1.99 6.07 0.06
C VAL A 68 -1.87 4.79 -0.74
N ILE A 69 -2.71 4.64 -1.76
CA ILE A 69 -2.74 3.50 -2.66
C ILE A 69 -2.21 3.92 -4.03
N GLY A 70 -1.35 3.10 -4.63
CA GLY A 70 -0.90 3.29 -6.01
C GLY A 70 -1.43 2.22 -6.94
N VAL A 71 -2.03 2.67 -8.05
CA VAL A 71 -2.59 1.82 -9.10
C VAL A 71 -1.85 2.08 -10.42
N LEU A 72 -1.51 1.01 -11.11
CA LEU A 72 -0.89 1.04 -12.44
C LEU A 72 -1.85 0.39 -13.43
N ASP A 73 -2.06 1.04 -14.57
CA ASP A 73 -2.88 0.48 -15.64
C ASP A 73 -2.25 -0.82 -16.16
N GLY A 74 -3.07 -1.85 -16.36
CA GLY A 74 -2.63 -3.18 -16.77
C GLY A 74 -2.03 -4.06 -15.66
N SER A 75 -1.78 -3.55 -14.45
CA SER A 75 -1.36 -4.38 -13.31
C SER A 75 -2.57 -4.87 -12.51
N PRO A 76 -2.65 -6.16 -12.18
CA PRO A 76 -3.70 -6.69 -11.30
C PRO A 76 -3.40 -6.45 -9.81
N HIS A 77 -2.22 -5.94 -9.48
CA HIS A 77 -1.82 -5.57 -8.13
C HIS A 77 -1.98 -4.07 -7.93
N VAL A 78 -2.11 -3.65 -6.67
CA VAL A 78 -1.91 -2.28 -6.23
C VAL A 78 -0.95 -2.28 -5.05
N PHE A 79 -0.33 -1.14 -4.77
CA PHE A 79 0.47 -0.99 -3.55
C PHE A 79 -0.22 -0.09 -2.53
N SER A 80 0.07 -0.29 -1.24
CA SER A 80 -0.33 0.59 -0.14
C SER A 80 0.88 1.05 0.68
N THR A 81 0.84 2.30 1.17
CA THR A 81 1.94 2.93 1.91
C THR A 81 1.44 4.14 2.73
N PRO A 82 2.09 4.49 3.85
CA PRO A 82 3.19 3.77 4.49
C PRO A 82 2.68 2.56 5.26
N THR A 83 3.41 1.45 5.25
CA THR A 83 3.09 0.29 6.08
C THR A 83 3.51 0.53 7.53
N SER A 84 2.66 0.13 8.48
CA SER A 84 2.95 0.11 9.92
C SER A 84 3.55 -1.23 10.34
N PHE A 85 4.38 -1.24 11.39
CA PHE A 85 4.90 -2.47 12.00
C PHE A 85 3.79 -3.46 12.37
N PHE A 86 2.65 -2.97 12.86
CA PHE A 86 1.53 -3.82 13.24
C PHE A 86 0.85 -4.50 12.04
N GLU A 87 0.81 -3.84 10.89
CA GLU A 87 0.20 -4.39 9.67
C GLU A 87 0.96 -5.60 9.13
N PHE A 88 2.22 -5.77 9.52
CA PHE A 88 2.99 -6.97 9.18
C PHE A 88 2.54 -8.21 9.98
N PHE A 89 2.03 -8.03 11.19
CA PHE A 89 1.57 -9.12 12.06
C PHE A 89 0.07 -9.38 11.95
N SER A 90 -0.69 -8.48 11.31
CA SER A 90 -2.12 -8.66 11.07
C SER A 90 -2.34 -9.53 9.83
N SER A 91 -3.03 -10.66 9.97
CA SER A 91 -3.49 -11.41 8.81
C SER A 91 -4.69 -10.69 8.18
N PRO A 92 -4.80 -10.64 6.84
CA PRO A 92 -6.03 -10.23 6.16
C PRO A 92 -7.28 -10.94 6.67
N ASP A 93 -7.15 -12.20 7.10
CA ASP A 93 -8.26 -13.00 7.64
C ASP A 93 -8.68 -12.59 9.06
N ASP A 94 -7.81 -11.90 9.82
CA ASP A 94 -8.15 -11.39 11.15
C ASP A 94 -9.21 -10.29 11.08
N HIS A 95 -9.26 -9.54 9.96
CA HIS A 95 -10.33 -8.56 9.71
C HIS A 95 -11.71 -9.20 9.53
N TYR A 96 -11.76 -10.50 9.23
CA TYR A 96 -13.00 -11.26 9.03
C TYR A 96 -13.36 -12.11 10.26
N GLN A 97 -12.54 -12.12 11.30
CA GLN A 97 -12.85 -12.87 12.52
C GLN A 97 -14.00 -12.19 13.27
N THR A 98 -15.13 -12.90 13.32
CA THR A 98 -16.28 -12.54 14.15
C THR A 98 -15.95 -12.89 15.61
N TRP A 99 -16.35 -12.02 16.54
CA TRP A 99 -16.24 -12.12 18.02
C TRP A 99 -16.53 -13.49 18.65
N MET A 100 -17.15 -14.41 17.91
CA MET A 100 -17.63 -15.71 18.36
C MET A 100 -16.54 -16.80 18.45
N VAL A 101 -15.33 -16.58 17.90
CA VAL A 101 -14.22 -17.56 17.97
C VAL A 101 -13.37 -17.41 19.25
N SER A 102 -13.58 -16.35 20.04
CA SER A 102 -12.74 -16.02 21.21
C SER A 102 -13.27 -16.53 22.56
N PHE A 103 -14.37 -17.28 22.59
CA PHE A 103 -14.91 -17.85 23.83
C PHE A 103 -15.13 -19.37 23.70
N PRO A 104 -14.25 -20.21 24.26
CA PRO A 104 -14.61 -21.58 24.62
C PRO A 104 -15.50 -21.62 25.88
#